data_AF-A0A7Y0XD18-F1
#
_entry.id   AF-A0A7Y0XD18-F1
#
_cell.length_a   1.000
_cell.length_b   1.000
_cell.length_c   1.000
_cell.angle_alpha   90.00
_cell.angle_beta   90.00
_cell.angle_gamma   90.00
#
_symmetry.space_group_name_H-M   'P 1'
#
loop_
_entity.id
_entity.type
_entity.pdbx_description
1 polymer ?
#
loop_
_entity_poly.entity_id
_entity_poly.type
_entity_poly.pdbx_seq_one_letter_code
_entity_poly.pdbx_strand_id
1 'polypeptide(L)'
;AVPDNSDFHRPPTPTELLSLARTYLVVYNNQYMDINRIYHIFEYLKDGTFTRKVCNKCGIDYIFHSERNYNQCPFCEKDSTLY
;
A
#
# COMPACT_ATOMS: atom_id res chain seq x y z
N ALA A 1 8.79 -8.35 14.90
CA ALA A 1 7.45 -8.92 14.64
C ALA A 1 6.91 -8.27 13.37
N VAL A 2 6.24 -9.04 12.51
CA VAL A 2 5.49 -8.49 11.37
C VAL A 2 4.37 -7.61 11.94
N PRO A 3 4.23 -6.34 11.54
CA PRO A 3 3.17 -5.47 12.04
C PRO A 3 1.80 -6.09 11.77
N ASP A 4 0.95 -6.13 12.79
CA ASP A 4 -0.42 -6.62 12.66
C ASP A 4 -1.24 -5.60 11.88
N ASN A 5 -1.86 -6.03 10.78
CA ASN A 5 -2.72 -5.20 9.93
C ASN A 5 -4.15 -5.17 10.48
N SER A 6 -4.32 -5.15 11.80
CA SER A 6 -5.61 -5.24 12.50
C SER A 6 -6.66 -4.26 11.96
N ASP A 7 -6.21 -3.06 11.57
CA ASP A 7 -7.04 -1.98 11.06
C ASP A 7 -7.70 -2.29 9.70
N PHE A 8 -7.18 -3.28 8.97
CA PHE A 8 -7.65 -3.69 7.63
C PHE A 8 -8.66 -4.84 7.67
N HIS A 9 -8.96 -5.42 8.84
CA HIS A 9 -9.96 -6.49 8.93
C HIS A 9 -11.40 -6.03 8.71
N ARG A 10 -11.66 -4.73 8.87
CA ARG A 10 -12.94 -4.13 8.48
C ARG A 10 -13.02 -3.93 6.96
N PRO A 11 -14.24 -3.85 6.40
CA PRO A 11 -14.38 -3.39 5.02
C PRO A 11 -13.77 -1.99 4.82
N PRO A 12 -13.12 -1.73 3.66
CA PRO A 12 -12.70 -0.38 3.31
C PRO A 12 -13.94 0.50 3.13
N THR A 13 -13.88 1.72 3.65
CA THR A 13 -14.98 2.67 3.49
C THR A 13 -14.95 3.27 2.07
N PRO A 14 -16.11 3.71 1.54
CA PRO A 14 -16.15 4.40 0.26
C PRO A 14 -15.23 5.63 0.19
N THR A 15 -15.07 6.35 1.30
CA THR A 15 -14.20 7.53 1.39
C THR A 15 -12.72 7.17 1.24
N GLU A 16 -12.27 6.05 1.81
CA GLU A 16 -10.88 5.58 1.67
C GLU A 16 -10.56 5.19 0.23
N LEU A 17 -11.49 4.46 -0.42
CA LEU A 17 -11.36 4.07 -1.81
C LEU A 17 -11.32 5.31 -2.74
N LEU A 18 -12.24 6.27 -2.54
CA LEU A 18 -12.28 7.51 -3.31
C LEU A 18 -11.04 8.39 -3.08
N SER A 19 -10.54 8.47 -1.85
CA SER A 19 -9.35 9.26 -1.52
C SER A 19 -8.11 8.68 -2.21
N LEU A 20 -7.91 7.37 -2.15
CA LEU A 20 -6.82 6.69 -2.87
C LEU A 20 -6.93 6.84 -4.38
N ALA A 21 -8.13 6.68 -4.94
CA ALA A 21 -8.36 6.86 -6.37
C ALA A 21 -8.00 8.30 -6.83
N ARG A 22 -8.41 9.32 -6.06
CA ARG A 22 -8.09 10.73 -6.35
C ARG A 22 -6.59 11.00 -6.27
N THR A 23 -5.93 10.55 -5.20
CA THR A 23 -4.48 10.75 -5.05
C THR A 23 -3.72 10.11 -6.21
N TYR A 24 -4.13 8.92 -6.64
CA TYR A 24 -3.51 8.27 -7.78
C TYR A 24 -3.71 9.05 -9.09
N LEU A 25 -4.94 9.50 -9.39
CA LEU A 25 -5.21 10.29 -10.60
C LEU A 25 -4.33 11.54 -10.67
N VAL A 26 -4.10 12.19 -9.52
CA VAL A 26 -3.24 13.37 -9.40
C VAL A 26 -1.75 13.02 -9.62
N VAL A 27 -1.26 11.94 -9.00
CA VAL A 27 0.15 11.53 -9.08
C VAL A 27 0.51 10.97 -10.45
N TYR A 28 -0.38 10.19 -11.06
CA TYR A 28 -0.13 9.47 -12.31
C TYR A 28 -0.81 10.12 -13.52
N ASN A 29 -1.10 11.43 -13.44
CA ASN A 29 -1.62 12.23 -14.56
C ASN A 29 -2.83 11.60 -15.28
N ASN A 30 -3.84 11.17 -14.51
CA ASN A 30 -5.04 10.48 -15.00
C ASN A 30 -4.80 9.16 -15.75
N GLN A 31 -3.65 8.50 -15.59
CA GLN A 31 -3.55 7.11 -16.02
C GLN A 31 -4.56 6.27 -15.21
N TYR A 32 -5.35 5.46 -15.92
CA TYR A 32 -6.39 4.64 -15.32
C TYR A 32 -5.78 3.68 -14.29
N MET A 33 -6.00 3.94 -13.00
CA MET A 33 -5.93 2.86 -12.02
C MET A 33 -7.27 2.17 -11.98
N ASP A 34 -7.22 0.84 -12.07
CA ASP A 34 -8.41 0.02 -11.85
C ASP A 34 -8.81 0.11 -10.37
N ILE A 35 -10.03 0.58 -10.08
CA ILE A 35 -10.59 0.61 -8.73
C ILE A 35 -10.61 -0.79 -8.09
N ASN A 36 -10.71 -1.85 -8.92
CA ASN A 36 -10.58 -3.23 -8.47
C ASN A 36 -9.18 -3.49 -7.89
N ARG A 37 -8.13 -2.90 -8.48
CA ARG A 37 -6.77 -3.02 -7.97
C ARG A 37 -6.60 -2.34 -6.61
N ILE A 38 -7.23 -1.18 -6.40
CA ILE A 38 -7.27 -0.54 -5.06
C ILE A 38 -7.97 -1.45 -4.06
N TYR A 39 -9.17 -1.93 -4.42
CA TYR A 39 -9.96 -2.80 -3.55
C TYR A 39 -9.18 -4.06 -3.15
N HIS A 40 -8.51 -4.71 -4.10
CA HIS A 40 -7.70 -5.89 -3.82
C HIS A 40 -6.47 -5.59 -2.94
N ILE A 41 -5.88 -4.39 -2.98
CA ILE A 41 -4.83 -4.01 -2.03
C ILE A 41 -5.34 -4.06 -0.58
N PHE A 42 -6.59 -3.62 -0.33
CA PHE A 42 -7.18 -3.71 1.00
C PHE A 42 -7.43 -5.18 1.42
N GLU A 43 -7.91 -6.02 0.52
CA GLU A 43 -8.08 -7.46 0.79
C GLU A 43 -6.73 -8.15 1.08
N TYR A 44 -5.68 -7.83 0.33
CA TYR A 44 -4.33 -8.36 0.55
C TYR A 44 -3.68 -7.85 1.84
N LEU A 45 -4.01 -6.64 2.29
CA LEU A 45 -3.59 -6.17 3.61
C LEU A 45 -4.33 -6.90 4.72
N LYS A 46 -5.62 -7.18 4.52
CA LYS A 46 -6.49 -7.90 5.45
C LYS A 46 -6.11 -9.36 5.63
N ASP A 47 -5.72 -10.05 4.56
CA ASP A 47 -5.32 -11.47 4.62
C ASP A 47 -3.84 -11.69 4.97
N GLY A 48 -3.05 -10.61 5.07
CA GLY A 48 -1.63 -10.63 5.42
C GLY A 48 -0.68 -10.92 4.26
N THR A 49 -1.18 -11.02 3.03
CA THR A 49 -0.36 -11.11 1.81
C THR A 49 0.53 -9.86 1.67
N PHE A 50 -0.05 -8.69 1.94
CA PHE A 50 0.70 -7.46 2.13
C PHE A 50 0.79 -7.09 3.60
N THR A 51 1.91 -6.49 3.99
CA THR A 51 2.12 -5.97 5.34
C THR A 51 2.52 -4.51 5.26
N ARG A 52 2.04 -3.69 6.20
CA ARG A 52 2.49 -2.31 6.40
C ARG A 52 3.78 -2.27 7.23
N LYS A 53 4.74 -1.41 6.87
CA LYS A 53 5.91 -1.10 7.71
C LYS A 53 6.27 0.38 7.57
N VAL A 54 6.75 0.96 8.67
CA VAL A 54 7.32 2.31 8.69
C VAL A 54 8.82 2.19 8.39
N CYS A 55 9.33 3.00 7.47
CA CYS A 55 10.76 3.04 7.21
C CYS A 55 11.49 3.79 8.34
N ASN A 56 12.49 3.14 8.95
CA ASN A 56 13.32 3.77 9.99
C ASN A 56 14.22 4.92 9.48
N LYS A 57 14.45 5.01 8.16
CA LYS A 57 15.32 6.03 7.55
C LYS A 57 14.57 7.29 7.12
N CYS A 58 13.48 7.14 6.37
CA CYS A 58 12.70 8.28 5.87
C CYS A 58 11.37 8.52 6.61
N GLY A 59 10.96 7.62 7.51
CA GLY A 59 9.72 7.74 8.27
C GLY A 59 8.43 7.44 7.48
N ILE A 60 8.54 7.12 6.19
CA ILE A 60 7.37 6.87 5.33
C ILE A 60 6.79 5.49 5.60
N ASP A 61 5.46 5.42 5.66
CA ASP A 61 4.68 4.20 5.64
C ASP A 61 4.67 3.57 4.23
N TYR A 62 5.01 2.29 4.14
CA TYR A 62 4.95 1.55 2.89
C TYR A 62 4.36 0.15 3.09
N ILE A 63 3.81 -0.41 2.01
CA ILE A 63 3.29 -1.77 1.96
C ILE A 63 4.27 -2.68 1.22
N PHE A 64 4.38 -3.93 1.62
CA PHE A 64 5.27 -4.91 0.98
C PHE A 64 4.66 -6.31 1.04
N HIS A 65 5.04 -7.19 0.11
CA HIS A 65 4.62 -8.59 0.10
C HIS A 65 5.30 -9.37 1.22
N SER A 66 4.52 -10.03 2.08
CA SER A 66 5.00 -10.67 3.31
C SER A 66 6.02 -11.80 3.04
N GLU A 67 5.84 -12.53 1.94
CA GLU A 67 6.77 -13.58 1.51
C GLU A 67 8.08 -13.07 0.89
N ARG A 68 8.16 -11.79 0.52
CA ARG A 68 9.37 -11.20 -0.06
C ARG A 68 10.10 -10.42 1.02
N ASN A 69 11.41 -10.63 1.12
CA ASN A 69 12.24 -9.98 2.13
C ASN A 69 12.53 -8.51 1.77
N TYR A 70 11.49 -7.66 1.78
CA TYR A 70 11.58 -6.21 1.53
C TYR A 70 12.01 -5.48 2.81
N ASN A 71 13.25 -5.72 3.23
CA ASN A 71 13.88 -4.91 4.28
C ASN A 71 14.26 -3.51 3.79
N GLN A 72 14.21 -3.28 2.48
CA GLN A 72 14.54 -2.02 1.84
C GLN A 72 13.27 -1.20 1.61
N CYS A 73 13.30 0.05 2.06
CA CYS A 73 12.20 0.96 1.84
C CYS A 73 12.20 1.41 0.38
N PRO A 74 11.09 1.21 -0.35
CA PRO A 74 10.99 1.54 -1.77
C PRO A 74 11.15 3.02 -2.09
N PHE A 75 11.00 3.89 -1.09
CA PHE A 75 11.21 5.33 -1.24
C PHE A 75 12.65 5.76 -0.93
N CYS A 76 13.36 4.98 -0.11
CA CYS A 76 14.77 5.23 0.20
C CYS A 76 15.69 4.75 -0.91
N GLU A 77 15.30 3.65 -1.56
CA GLU A 77 15.95 3.15 -2.76
C GLU A 77 15.20 3.71 -3.95
N LYS A 78 15.83 4.60 -4.72
CA LYS A 78 15.20 5.27 -5.86
C LYS A 78 14.73 4.33 -7.00
N ASP A 79 14.78 3.01 -6.80
CA ASP A 79 14.57 1.95 -7.79
C ASP A 79 13.40 1.02 -7.49
N SER A 80 12.54 1.33 -6.52
CA SER A 80 11.36 0.51 -6.32
C SER A 80 10.36 0.71 -7.46
N THR A 81 10.28 -0.29 -8.33
CA THR A 81 9.27 -0.44 -9.37
C THR A 81 7.83 -0.63 -8.85
N LEU A 82 7.64 -0.63 -7.51
CA LEU A 82 6.34 -0.54 -6.86
C LEU A 82 5.79 0.90 -6.76
N TYR A 83 6.53 1.92 -7.25
CA TYR A 83 6.05 3.29 -7.42
C TYR A 83 6.14 3.75 -8.88
#